data_AF-A0A9E1IL90-F1
#
_entry.id   AF-A0A9E1IL90-F1
#
_cell.length_a   1.000
_cell.length_b   1.000
_cell.length_c   1.000
_cell.angle_alpha   90.00
_cell.angle_beta   90.00
_cell.angle_gamma   90.00
#
_symmetry.space_group_name_H-M   'P 1'
#
loop_
_entity.id
_entity.type
_entity.pdbx_description
1 polymer ?
#
loop_
_entity_poly.entity_id
_entity_poly.type
_entity_poly.pdbx_seq_one_letter_code
_entity_poly.pdbx_strand_id
1 'polypeptide(L)'
;MALKIAVSGKGGTGKTTVAAAMCLALAKEQFEVLALDCDPDSNLADALGYPREMLANMRPLAALKELIDERVGSEESGMLKLNPYVADIPDTHCHRHGNFRLMVMAGADKGGGGCDCRQSALMRRVVTEVLV
;
A
#
# COMPACT_ATOMS: atom_id res chain seq x y z
N MET A 1 -12.39 -17.16 7.20
CA MET A 1 -12.36 -15.72 6.91
C MET A 1 -11.05 -15.17 7.46
N ALA A 2 -10.33 -14.35 6.68
CA ALA A 2 -9.16 -13.64 7.17
C ALA A 2 -9.58 -12.44 8.03
N LEU A 3 -8.82 -12.14 9.09
CA LEU A 3 -9.01 -10.96 9.93
C LEU A 3 -8.59 -9.71 9.13
N LYS A 4 -9.46 -8.70 9.08
CA LYS A 4 -9.22 -7.44 8.37
C LYS A 4 -9.38 -6.28 9.34
N ILE A 5 -8.37 -5.42 9.47
CA ILE A 5 -8.34 -4.29 10.40
C ILE A 5 -7.95 -3.02 9.64
N ALA A 6 -8.69 -1.94 9.88
CA ALA A 6 -8.34 -0.60 9.39
C ALA A 6 -8.13 0.34 10.58
N VAL A 7 -7.01 1.06 10.59
CA VAL A 7 -6.66 2.05 11.63
C VAL A 7 -6.70 3.44 11.01
N SER A 8 -7.52 4.34 11.56
CA SER A 8 -7.70 5.70 11.06
C SER A 8 -7.79 6.71 12.21
N GLY A 9 -7.56 8.00 11.92
CA GLY A 9 -7.54 9.08 12.90
C GLY A 9 -6.80 10.33 12.38
N LYS A 10 -6.70 11.35 13.22
CA LYS A 10 -6.02 12.62 12.88
C LYS A 10 -4.49 12.44 12.80
N GLY A 11 -3.80 13.44 12.26
CA GLY A 11 -2.33 13.52 12.31
C GLY A 11 -1.83 13.55 13.76
N GLY A 12 -0.73 12.85 14.05
CA GLY A 12 -0.11 12.86 15.38
C GLY A 12 -0.78 12.02 16.48
N THR A 13 -1.90 11.32 16.21
CA THR A 13 -2.59 10.52 17.24
C THR A 13 -1.98 9.14 17.50
N GLY A 14 -0.81 8.82 16.93
CA GLY A 14 -0.14 7.53 17.13
C GLY A 14 -0.67 6.36 16.30
N LYS A 15 -1.39 6.61 15.20
CA LYS A 15 -2.00 5.57 14.35
C LYS A 15 -0.99 4.51 13.88
N THR A 16 0.13 4.95 13.32
CA THR A 16 1.19 4.07 12.81
C THR A 16 1.77 3.22 13.92
N THR A 17 1.94 3.79 15.12
CA THR A 17 2.39 3.06 16.30
C THR A 17 1.41 1.96 16.71
N VAL A 18 0.11 2.27 16.74
CA VAL A 18 -0.94 1.28 17.05
C VAL A 18 -1.00 0.19 15.98
N ALA A 19 -0.95 0.56 14.70
CA ALA A 19 -0.94 -0.38 13.59
C ALA A 19 0.29 -1.31 13.65
N ALA A 20 1.48 -0.77 13.91
CA ALA A 20 2.70 -1.55 14.08
C ALA A 20 2.59 -2.51 15.27
N ALA A 21 2.07 -2.05 16.41
CA ALA A 21 1.88 -2.90 17.58
C ALA A 21 0.92 -4.07 17.29
N MET A 22 -0.18 -3.83 16.57
CA MET A 22 -1.10 -4.88 16.14
C MET A 22 -0.42 -5.89 15.21
N CYS A 23 0.33 -5.41 14.21
CA CYS A 23 1.08 -6.28 13.29
C CYS A 23 2.08 -7.16 14.05
N LEU A 24 2.89 -6.57 14.94
CA LEU A 24 3.86 -7.30 15.76
C LEU A 24 3.19 -8.34 16.67
N ALA A 25 2.05 -8.01 17.28
CA ALA A 25 1.29 -8.95 18.10
C ALA A 25 0.77 -10.14 17.29
N LEU A 26 0.17 -9.88 16.12
CA LEU A 26 -0.31 -10.94 15.22
C LEU A 26 0.84 -11.82 14.70
N ALA A 27 1.97 -11.22 14.35
CA ALA A 27 3.15 -11.96 13.90
C ALA A 27 3.76 -12.84 15.01
N LYS A 28 3.71 -12.41 16.28
CA LYS A 28 4.13 -13.23 17.44
C LYS A 28 3.28 -14.50 17.57
N GLU A 29 1.98 -14.38 17.31
CA GLU A 29 1.03 -15.50 17.23
C GLU A 29 1.17 -16.32 15.92
N GLN A 30 2.26 -16.14 15.16
CA GLN A 30 2.58 -16.86 13.92
C GLN A 30 1.63 -16.62 12.75
N PHE A 31 0.82 -15.55 12.78
CA PHE A 31 0.07 -15.13 11.61
C PHE A 31 1.00 -14.43 10.60
N GLU A 32 0.81 -14.75 9.32
CA GLU A 32 1.35 -13.92 8.23
C GLU A 32 0.49 -12.65 8.11
N VAL A 33 1.12 -11.48 8.16
CA VAL A 33 0.44 -10.19 8.17
C VAL A 33 0.73 -9.44 6.89
N LEU A 34 -0.33 -9.15 6.11
CA LEU A 34 -0.27 -8.17 5.03
C LEU A 34 -0.62 -6.78 5.59
N ALA A 35 0.37 -5.91 5.64
CA ALA A 35 0.24 -4.52 6.04
C ALA A 35 0.17 -3.61 4.81
N LEU A 36 -0.82 -2.72 4.79
CA LEU A 36 -0.98 -1.65 3.80
C LEU A 36 -0.64 -0.33 4.49
N ASP A 37 0.48 0.29 4.13
CA ASP A 37 0.83 1.64 4.60
C ASP A 37 0.21 2.69 3.65
N CYS A 38 -0.87 3.30 4.12
CA CYS A 38 -1.60 4.35 3.41
C CYS A 38 -1.26 5.75 3.94
N ASP A 39 -0.26 5.89 4.81
CA ASP A 39 0.17 7.19 5.34
C ASP A 39 1.21 7.81 4.38
N PRO A 40 1.05 9.08 3.95
CA PRO A 40 2.02 9.74 3.07
C PRO A 40 3.44 9.80 3.63
N ASP A 41 3.60 9.78 4.96
CA ASP A 41 4.93 9.78 5.59
C ASP A 41 5.55 8.37 5.63
N SER A 42 4.79 7.31 5.32
CA SER A 42 5.23 5.92 5.09
C SER A 42 6.17 5.33 6.17
N ASN A 43 5.84 5.57 7.45
CA ASN A 43 6.68 5.18 8.59
C ASN A 43 6.43 3.75 9.10
N LEU A 44 5.46 3.00 8.55
CA LEU A 44 5.11 1.69 9.10
C LEU A 44 6.24 0.68 8.90
N ALA A 45 6.95 0.75 7.77
CA ALA A 45 8.06 -0.15 7.47
C ALA A 45 9.17 -0.08 8.53
N ASP A 46 9.56 1.14 8.92
CA ASP A 46 10.58 1.37 9.96
C ASP A 46 10.10 0.83 11.31
N ALA A 47 8.83 1.09 11.67
CA ALA A 47 8.22 0.59 12.90
C ALA A 47 8.11 -0.95 12.97
N LEU A 48 8.04 -1.62 11.82
CA LEU A 48 8.05 -3.08 11.70
C LEU A 48 9.47 -3.68 11.65
N GLY A 49 10.52 -2.85 11.69
CA GLY A 49 11.91 -3.30 11.75
C GLY A 49 12.51 -3.68 10.41
N TYR A 50 11.97 -3.17 9.30
CA TYR A 50 12.54 -3.42 7.97
C TYR A 50 13.98 -2.85 7.88
N PRO A 51 14.93 -3.58 7.26
CA PRO A 51 16.30 -3.10 7.12
C PRO A 51 16.37 -1.78 6.32
N ARG A 52 17.27 -0.87 6.72
CA ARG A 52 17.44 0.44 6.06
C ARG A 52 17.68 0.35 4.55
N GLU A 53 18.41 -0.67 4.11
CA GLU A 53 18.66 -0.93 2.68
C GLU A 53 17.37 -1.24 1.92
N MET A 54 16.41 -1.92 2.56
CA MET A 54 15.11 -2.19 1.96
C MET A 54 14.27 -0.92 1.93
N LEU A 55 14.23 -0.17 3.05
CA LEU A 55 13.49 1.10 3.16
C LEU A 55 13.88 2.07 2.03
N ALA A 56 15.17 2.19 1.72
CA ALA A 56 15.67 3.07 0.66
C ALA A 56 15.17 2.70 -0.74
N ASN A 57 14.76 1.44 -0.95
CA ASN A 57 14.28 0.92 -2.23
C ASN A 57 12.76 0.70 -2.26
N MET A 58 12.05 0.94 -1.16
CA MET A 58 10.59 0.84 -1.13
C MET A 58 9.99 1.98 -1.92
N ARG A 59 9.23 1.65 -2.95
CA ARG A 59 8.51 2.62 -3.77
C ARG A 59 7.02 2.49 -3.52
N PRO A 60 6.30 3.60 -3.27
CA PRO A 60 4.85 3.57 -3.19
C PRO A 60 4.24 3.03 -4.48
N LEU A 61 3.16 2.27 -4.36
CA LEU A 61 2.42 1.73 -5.50
C LEU A 61 1.92 2.87 -6.42
N ALA A 62 1.55 4.01 -5.82
CA ALA A 62 1.25 5.26 -6.50
C ALA A 62 2.36 5.76 -7.45
N ALA A 63 3.64 5.52 -7.12
CA ALA A 63 4.76 5.99 -7.92
C ALA A 63 5.12 5.06 -9.10
N LEU A 64 4.45 3.90 -9.23
CA LEU A 64 4.74 2.91 -10.27
C LEU A 64 3.97 3.19 -11.55
N LYS A 65 4.40 4.21 -12.31
CA LYS A 65 3.74 4.66 -13.54
C LYS A 65 3.53 3.54 -14.57
N GLU A 66 4.53 2.68 -14.76
CA GLU A 66 4.46 1.55 -15.70
C GLU A 66 3.33 0.58 -15.35
N LEU A 67 3.21 0.22 -14.07
CA LEU A 67 2.13 -0.64 -13.57
C LEU A 67 0.76 0.04 -13.73
N ILE A 68 0.67 1.33 -13.43
CA ILE A 68 -0.57 2.10 -13.57
C ILE A 68 -1.01 2.12 -15.04
N ASP A 69 -0.09 2.43 -15.96
CA ASP A 69 -0.38 2.48 -17.40
C ASP A 69 -0.74 1.09 -17.95
N GLU A 70 -0.06 0.03 -17.50
CA GLU A 70 -0.36 -1.37 -17.87
C GLU A 70 -1.77 -1.79 -17.42
N ARG A 71 -2.13 -1.50 -16.16
CA ARG A 71 -3.38 -2.00 -15.56
C ARG A 71 -4.59 -1.15 -15.93
N VAL A 72 -4.41 0.17 -15.94
CA VAL A 72 -5.51 1.14 -16.00
C VAL A 72 -5.61 1.80 -17.37
N GLY A 73 -4.51 1.86 -18.12
CA GLY A 73 -4.42 2.53 -19.42
C GLY A 73 -3.48 3.74 -19.38
N SER A 74 -2.78 4.00 -20.49
CA SER A 74 -1.85 5.13 -20.63
C SER A 74 -2.58 6.44 -20.96
N GLU A 75 -1.89 7.58 -20.80
CA GLU A 75 -2.39 8.91 -21.19
C GLU A 75 -2.79 8.96 -22.67
N GLU A 76 -1.98 8.32 -23.50
CA GLU A 76 -2.12 8.32 -24.95
C GLU A 76 -3.34 7.53 -25.42
N SER A 77 -3.76 6.52 -24.65
CA SER A 77 -4.90 5.67 -25.01
C SER A 77 -6.24 6.39 -24.95
N GLY A 78 -6.35 7.47 -24.17
CA GLY A 78 -7.61 8.17 -23.88
C GLY A 78 -8.66 7.33 -23.14
N MET A 79 -8.36 6.07 -22.80
CA MET A 79 -9.28 5.14 -22.14
C MET A 79 -8.83 4.87 -20.70
N LEU A 80 -9.80 4.90 -19.78
CA LEU A 80 -9.58 4.65 -18.35
C LEU A 80 -10.30 3.37 -17.92
N LYS A 81 -9.55 2.32 -17.57
CA LYS A 81 -10.11 1.08 -17.03
C LYS A 81 -10.37 1.21 -15.53
N LEU A 82 -11.62 1.42 -15.15
CA LEU A 82 -12.01 1.59 -13.74
C LEU A 82 -11.94 0.31 -12.90
N ASN A 83 -12.03 -0.86 -13.55
CA ASN A 83 -11.96 -2.18 -12.90
C ASN A 83 -10.79 -2.99 -13.47
N PRO A 84 -9.53 -2.61 -13.18
CA PRO A 84 -8.37 -3.38 -13.59
C PRO A 84 -8.31 -4.72 -12.83
N TYR A 85 -7.56 -5.67 -13.39
CA TYR A 85 -7.20 -6.88 -12.66
C TYR A 85 -6.03 -6.57 -11.72
N VAL A 86 -6.17 -6.90 -10.43
CA VAL A 86 -5.22 -6.54 -9.37
C VAL A 86 -4.98 -7.66 -8.37
N ALA A 87 -5.58 -8.84 -8.56
CA ALA A 87 -5.52 -9.92 -7.56
C ALA A 87 -4.09 -10.42 -7.31
N ASP A 88 -3.18 -10.22 -8.28
CA ASP A 88 -1.77 -10.56 -8.20
C ASP A 88 -0.90 -9.51 -7.46
N ILE A 89 -1.39 -8.28 -7.30
CA ILE A 89 -0.59 -7.15 -6.78
C ILE A 89 -0.15 -7.40 -5.32
N PRO A 90 -1.00 -7.89 -4.40
CA PRO A 90 -0.58 -8.17 -3.03
C PRO A 90 0.55 -9.18 -2.88
N ASP A 91 0.75 -10.04 -3.88
CA ASP A 91 1.82 -11.03 -3.89
C ASP A 91 3.07 -10.55 -4.62
N THR A 92 2.90 -9.80 -5.71
CA THR A 92 3.98 -9.38 -6.62
C THR A 92 4.64 -8.05 -6.24
N HIS A 93 3.90 -7.15 -5.58
CA HIS A 93 4.34 -5.79 -5.26
C HIS A 93 4.38 -5.53 -3.74
N CYS A 94 4.62 -6.58 -2.95
CA CYS A 94 4.86 -6.47 -1.52
C CYS A 94 6.34 -6.64 -1.17
N HIS A 95 6.77 -5.98 -0.10
CA HIS A 95 8.07 -6.18 0.51
C HIS A 95 7.93 -7.21 1.63
N ARG A 96 8.66 -8.32 1.54
CA ARG A 96 8.63 -9.39 2.54
C ARG A 96 9.76 -9.23 3.54
N HIS A 97 9.42 -9.28 4.84
CA HIS A 97 10.40 -9.32 5.92
C HIS A 97 9.84 -10.09 7.13
N GLY A 98 10.42 -11.26 7.42
CA GLY A 98 9.88 -12.16 8.44
C GLY A 98 8.45 -12.58 8.13
N ASN A 99 7.54 -12.40 9.09
CA ASN A 99 6.11 -12.70 8.95
C ASN A 99 5.30 -11.55 8.34
N PHE A 100 5.97 -10.47 7.90
CA PHE A 100 5.33 -9.31 7.31
C PHE A 100 5.43 -9.32 5.79
N ARG A 101 4.31 -8.99 5.15
CA ARG A 101 4.24 -8.48 3.80
C ARG A 101 3.79 -7.03 3.88
N LEU A 102 4.58 -6.10 3.37
CA LEU A 102 4.25 -4.68 3.41
C LEU A 102 4.05 -4.14 2.00
N MET A 103 2.96 -3.40 1.80
CA MET A 103 2.74 -2.60 0.61
C MET A 103 2.62 -1.13 1.02
N VAL A 104 3.47 -0.29 0.44
CA VAL A 104 3.36 1.16 0.58
C VAL A 104 2.43 1.65 -0.52
N MET A 105 1.28 2.20 -0.14
CA MET A 105 0.21 2.55 -1.09
C MET A 105 0.37 3.96 -1.63
N ALA A 106 0.53 4.93 -0.72
CA ALA A 106 0.51 6.34 -1.06
C ALA A 106 1.92 6.95 -1.06
N GLY A 107 2.23 7.73 -2.09
CA GLY A 107 3.28 8.74 -2.05
C GLY A 107 2.67 10.10 -1.70
N ALA A 108 3.50 11.03 -1.24
CA ALA A 108 3.07 12.40 -0.92
C ALA A 108 2.73 13.20 -2.20
N ASP A 109 1.58 12.93 -2.83
CA ASP A 109 1.09 13.77 -3.92
C ASP A 109 0.46 15.04 -3.38
N LYS A 110 1.08 16.17 -3.73
CA LYS A 110 0.55 17.51 -3.45
C LYS A 110 -0.47 17.85 -4.53
N GLY A 111 -1.64 18.33 -4.12
CA GLY A 111 -2.66 18.82 -5.05
C GLY A 111 -2.08 19.85 -6.03
N GLY A 112 -2.50 19.76 -7.30
CA GLY A 112 -2.01 20.62 -8.39
C GLY A 112 -1.01 19.98 -9.35
N GLY A 113 -0.67 18.70 -9.16
CA GLY A 113 0.27 17.95 -10.02
C GLY A 113 -0.30 17.36 -11.32
N GLY A 114 -1.62 17.40 -11.52
CA GLY A 114 -2.27 16.85 -12.72
C GLY A 114 -3.41 15.88 -12.41
N CYS A 115 -3.66 14.94 -13.32
CA CYS A 115 -4.76 13.98 -13.25
C CYS A 115 -4.35 12.71 -12.48
N ASP A 116 -4.92 12.52 -11.29
CA ASP A 116 -4.69 11.34 -10.43
C ASP A 116 -5.70 10.19 -10.69
N CYS A 117 -6.58 10.32 -11.67
CA CYS A 117 -7.67 9.36 -11.88
C CYS A 117 -7.20 7.91 -12.09
N ARG A 118 -6.06 7.71 -12.74
CA ARG A 118 -5.52 6.36 -13.03
C ARG A 118 -4.92 5.69 -11.80
N GLN A 119 -4.07 6.41 -11.09
CA GLN A 119 -3.50 5.97 -9.82
C GLN A 119 -4.61 5.69 -8.80
N SER A 120 -5.55 6.63 -8.63
CA SER A 120 -6.71 6.45 -7.76
C SER A 120 -7.57 5.22 -8.14
N ALA A 121 -7.78 4.95 -9.44
CA ALA A 121 -8.51 3.77 -9.89
C ALA A 121 -7.80 2.46 -9.52
N LEU A 122 -6.47 2.40 -9.70
CA LEU A 122 -5.66 1.24 -9.30
C LEU A 122 -5.70 1.04 -7.77
N MET A 123 -5.40 2.10 -7.00
CA MET A 123 -5.36 2.03 -5.54
C MET A 123 -6.69 1.57 -4.96
N ARG A 124 -7.80 2.17 -5.42
CA ARG A 124 -9.14 1.78 -4.98
C ARG A 124 -9.41 0.31 -5.26
N ARG A 125 -9.02 -0.19 -6.43
CA ARG A 125 -9.25 -1.59 -6.81
C ARG A 125 -8.40 -2.54 -5.96
N VAL A 126 -7.13 -2.20 -5.70
CA VAL A 126 -6.23 -2.98 -4.82
C VAL A 126 -6.75 -3.05 -3.40
N VAL A 127 -7.12 -1.91 -2.80
CA VAL A 127 -7.69 -1.88 -1.44
C VAL A 127 -8.98 -2.69 -1.38
N THR A 128 -9.84 -2.57 -2.40
CA THR A 128 -11.08 -3.36 -2.47
C THR A 128 -10.78 -4.86 -2.53
N GLU A 129 -9.81 -5.29 -3.34
CA GLU A 129 -9.42 -6.69 -3.48
C GLU A 129 -8.89 -7.29 -2.17
N VAL A 130 -8.13 -6.51 -1.39
CA VAL A 130 -7.58 -6.98 -0.11
C VAL A 130 -8.65 -6.98 0.99
N LEU A 131 -9.53 -5.98 1.00
CA LEU A 131 -10.48 -5.76 2.10
C LEU A 131 -11.87 -6.36 1.89
N VAL A 132 -12.28 -6.68 0.67
CA VAL A 132 -13.62 -7.23 0.38
C VAL A 132 -13.47 -8.65 -0.14
#